data_AF-A0A812GWS6-F1
#
_entry.id   AF-A0A812GWS6-F1
#
_cell.length_a   1.000
_cell.length_b   1.000
_cell.length_c   1.000
_cell.angle_alpha   90.00
_cell.angle_beta   90.00
_cell.angle_gamma   90.00
#
_symmetry.space_group_name_H-M   'P 1'
#
loop_
_entity.id
_entity.type
_entity.pdbx_description
1 polymer ?
#
loop_
_entity_poly.entity_id
_entity_poly.type
_entity_poly.pdbx_seq_one_letter_code
_entity_poly.pdbx_strand_id
1 'polypeptide(L)'
;MKKIATIATLALITLFTTTVQAAKPEEMSNSALMECANASNSRTAVPEHRAMFRHYLMAERGYTFSQLSSAETEFKAKGMDETKMEQLYKTECKEVGEYLYKNGY
;
A
#
# COMPACT_ATOMS: atom_id res chain seq x y z
N MET A 1 53.94 5.12 -17.58
CA MET A 1 52.65 4.99 -18.28
C MET A 1 51.67 4.33 -17.32
N LYS A 2 50.64 5.03 -16.83
CA LYS A 2 49.58 4.44 -15.97
C LYS A 2 48.26 4.53 -16.74
N LYS A 3 47.73 3.37 -17.13
CA LYS A 3 46.40 3.24 -17.74
C LYS A 3 45.38 3.28 -16.60
N ILE A 4 44.57 4.32 -16.52
CA ILE A 4 43.42 4.36 -15.60
C ILE A 4 42.22 3.90 -16.41
N ALA A 5 41.75 2.70 -16.09
CA ALA A 5 40.57 2.10 -16.67
C ALA A 5 39.30 2.78 -16.13
N THR A 6 38.37 2.94 -17.06
CA THR A 6 37.01 3.48 -16.99
C THR A 6 36.16 2.87 -15.87
N ILE A 7 35.39 3.71 -15.16
CA ILE A 7 34.06 3.31 -14.66
C ILE A 7 33.11 4.51 -14.84
N ALA A 8 32.31 4.47 -15.90
CA ALA A 8 31.17 5.37 -16.05
C ALA A 8 30.06 4.87 -15.12
N THR A 9 29.80 5.59 -14.03
CA THR A 9 28.63 5.36 -13.19
C THR A 9 27.39 5.80 -13.98
N LEU A 10 26.66 4.84 -14.55
CA LEU A 10 25.27 5.06 -14.97
C LEU A 10 24.44 5.31 -13.71
N ALA A 11 24.18 6.59 -13.42
CA ALA A 11 23.12 6.97 -12.48
C ALA A 11 21.78 6.67 -13.16
N LEU A 12 21.22 5.50 -12.88
CA LEU A 12 19.87 5.15 -13.28
C LEU A 12 18.91 5.90 -12.36
N ILE A 13 18.58 7.14 -12.71
CA ILE A 13 17.48 7.88 -12.09
C ILE A 13 16.20 7.27 -12.68
N THR A 14 15.67 6.23 -12.03
CA THR A 14 14.31 5.76 -12.30
C THR A 14 13.35 6.81 -11.74
N LEU A 15 13.04 7.82 -12.55
CA LEU A 15 11.85 8.64 -12.37
C LEU A 15 10.65 7.70 -12.48
N PHE A 16 10.05 7.35 -11.34
CA PHE A 16 8.73 6.75 -11.30
C PHE A 16 7.71 7.80 -11.73
N THR A 17 7.56 8.02 -13.04
CA THR A 17 6.32 8.56 -13.58
C THR A 17 5.31 7.42 -13.62
N THR A 18 4.80 7.04 -12.46
CA THR A 18 3.62 6.16 -12.39
C THR A 18 2.42 7.02 -12.74
N THR A 19 2.00 6.97 -13.99
CA THR A 19 0.60 7.22 -14.32
C THR A 19 -0.22 6.29 -13.42
N VAL A 20 -0.87 6.85 -12.42
CA VAL A 20 -1.76 6.13 -11.49
C VAL A 20 -2.94 5.62 -12.31
N GLN A 21 -2.76 4.48 -12.97
CA GLN A 21 -3.86 3.55 -13.12
C GLN A 21 -3.97 2.88 -11.77
N ALA A 22 -5.11 3.07 -11.09
CA ALA A 22 -5.47 2.33 -9.90
C ALA A 22 -5.10 0.85 -10.12
N ALA A 23 -4.03 0.38 -9.46
CA ALA A 23 -3.62 -1.01 -9.59
C ALA A 23 -4.79 -1.85 -9.08
N LYS A 24 -5.20 -2.85 -9.87
CA LYS A 24 -6.24 -3.76 -9.39
C LYS A 24 -5.71 -4.49 -8.15
N PRO A 25 -6.54 -4.78 -7.15
CA PRO A 25 -6.07 -5.41 -5.91
C PRO A 25 -5.41 -6.78 -6.15
N GLU A 26 -5.71 -7.46 -7.27
CA GLU A 26 -5.08 -8.71 -7.69
C GLU A 26 -3.60 -8.54 -8.08
N GLU A 27 -3.23 -7.36 -8.56
CA GLU A 27 -1.88 -7.01 -9.04
C GLU A 27 -1.00 -6.42 -7.93
N MET A 28 -1.60 -5.99 -6.82
CA MET A 28 -0.88 -5.47 -5.66
C MET A 28 -0.23 -6.58 -4.85
N SER A 29 0.93 -6.28 -4.24
CA SER A 29 1.55 -7.16 -3.27
C SER A 29 0.71 -7.25 -2.00
N ASN A 30 0.81 -8.38 -1.29
CA ASN A 30 0.14 -8.54 0.00
C ASN A 30 0.57 -7.48 1.03
N SER A 31 1.82 -7.02 0.97
CA SER A 31 2.32 -5.95 1.85
C SER A 31 1.63 -4.62 1.56
N ALA A 32 1.47 -4.24 0.28
CA ALA A 32 0.80 -3.02 -0.11
C ALA A 32 -0.70 -3.05 0.27
N LEU A 33 -1.37 -4.18 0.05
CA LEU A 33 -2.76 -4.37 0.48
C LEU A 33 -2.91 -4.27 2.01
N MET A 34 -1.98 -4.83 2.77
CA MET A 34 -1.96 -4.70 4.24
C MET A 34 -1.72 -3.26 4.69
N GLU A 35 -0.79 -2.57 4.05
CA GLU A 35 -0.53 -1.15 4.33
C GLU A 35 -1.77 -0.31 4.05
N CYS A 36 -2.47 -0.57 2.94
CA CYS A 36 -3.73 0.09 2.64
C CYS A 36 -4.85 -0.26 3.62
N ALA A 37 -4.99 -1.52 4.03
CA ALA A 37 -5.95 -1.90 5.07
C ALA A 37 -5.73 -1.10 6.38
N ASN A 38 -4.47 -0.84 6.73
CA ASN A 38 -4.12 -0.09 7.92
C ASN A 38 -4.22 1.44 7.73
N ALA A 39 -3.81 1.97 6.57
CA ALA A 39 -3.90 3.40 6.24
C ALA A 39 -5.35 3.87 6.08
N SER A 40 -6.25 2.97 5.65
CA SER A 40 -7.70 3.20 5.64
C SER A 40 -8.33 3.28 7.03
N ASN A 41 -7.53 3.17 8.10
CA ASN A 41 -7.95 3.51 9.47
C ASN A 41 -7.67 4.98 9.84
N SER A 42 -7.10 5.78 8.91
CA SER A 42 -6.89 7.21 9.11
C SER A 42 -8.22 7.97 9.18
N ARG A 43 -8.23 9.14 9.86
CA ARG A 43 -9.46 9.92 10.11
C ARG A 43 -10.13 10.44 8.84
N THR A 44 -9.36 10.59 7.76
CA THR A 44 -9.85 11.11 6.47
C THR A 44 -10.17 10.01 5.46
N ALA A 45 -10.02 8.73 5.87
CA ALA A 45 -10.38 7.60 5.03
C ALA A 45 -11.90 7.39 4.96
N VAL A 46 -12.35 6.80 3.86
CA VAL A 46 -13.73 6.33 3.73
C VAL A 46 -13.90 5.15 4.69
N PRO A 47 -14.85 5.21 5.64
CA PRO A 47 -14.94 4.22 6.73
C PRO A 47 -15.02 2.76 6.26
N GLU A 48 -15.70 2.52 5.14
CA GLU A 48 -15.94 1.20 4.58
C GLU A 48 -14.67 0.57 4.00
N HIS A 49 -13.75 1.36 3.46
CA HIS A 49 -12.59 0.85 2.71
C HIS A 49 -11.72 -0.08 3.57
N ARG A 50 -11.57 0.21 4.86
CA ARG A 50 -10.82 -0.67 5.78
C ARG A 50 -11.45 -2.07 5.87
N ALA A 51 -12.78 -2.15 5.95
CA ALA A 51 -13.47 -3.43 6.02
C ALA A 51 -13.28 -4.21 4.71
N MET A 52 -13.43 -3.54 3.58
CA MET A 52 -13.24 -4.10 2.24
C MET A 52 -11.83 -4.66 2.01
N PHE A 53 -10.77 -3.90 2.36
CA PHE A 53 -9.40 -4.41 2.27
C PHE A 53 -9.18 -5.65 3.12
N ARG A 54 -9.69 -5.65 4.35
CA ARG A 54 -9.54 -6.78 5.27
C ARG A 54 -10.31 -8.00 4.77
N HIS A 55 -11.52 -7.82 4.26
CA HIS A 55 -12.31 -8.91 3.70
C HIS A 55 -11.64 -9.47 2.44
N TYR A 56 -11.15 -8.63 1.52
CA TYR A 56 -10.37 -9.08 0.36
C TYR A 56 -9.13 -9.89 0.77
N LEU A 57 -8.36 -9.41 1.75
CA LEU A 57 -7.20 -10.14 2.26
C LEU A 57 -7.57 -11.51 2.85
N MET A 58 -8.74 -11.62 3.49
CA MET A 58 -9.23 -12.89 4.05
C MET A 58 -9.76 -13.83 2.95
N ALA A 59 -10.61 -13.33 2.07
CA ALA A 59 -11.30 -14.10 1.04
C ALA A 59 -10.36 -14.55 -0.09
N GLU A 60 -9.52 -13.63 -0.58
CA GLU A 60 -8.73 -13.86 -1.80
C GLU A 60 -7.25 -14.13 -1.53
N ARG A 61 -6.72 -13.63 -0.39
CA ARG A 61 -5.29 -13.75 -0.05
C ARG A 61 -5.00 -14.71 1.10
N GLY A 62 -6.02 -15.33 1.69
CA GLY A 62 -5.88 -16.35 2.72
C GLY A 62 -5.39 -15.84 4.08
N TYR A 63 -5.54 -14.54 4.37
CA TYR A 63 -5.21 -13.99 5.67
C TYR A 63 -6.28 -14.38 6.71
N THR A 64 -5.82 -14.59 7.94
CA THR A 64 -6.70 -14.77 9.09
C THR A 64 -6.95 -13.44 9.80
N PHE A 65 -8.07 -13.35 10.52
CA PHE A 65 -8.36 -12.16 11.34
C PHE A 65 -7.25 -11.84 12.36
N SER A 66 -6.61 -12.85 12.94
CA SER A 66 -5.52 -12.67 13.91
C SER A 66 -4.27 -12.07 13.26
N GLN A 67 -3.92 -12.49 12.04
CA GLN A 67 -2.82 -11.89 11.28
C GLN A 67 -3.09 -10.42 10.95
N LEU A 68 -4.30 -10.10 10.48
CA LEU A 68 -4.69 -8.71 10.18
C LEU A 68 -4.64 -7.81 11.42
N SER A 69 -5.12 -8.32 12.55
CA SER A 69 -5.14 -7.57 13.82
C SER A 69 -3.74 -7.39 14.43
N SER A 70 -2.87 -8.38 14.25
CA SER A 70 -1.46 -8.27 14.65
C SER A 70 -0.74 -7.23 13.81
N ALA A 71 -0.94 -7.26 12.48
CA ALA A 71 -0.35 -6.28 11.56
C ALA A 71 -0.83 -4.84 11.83
N GLU A 72 -2.10 -4.66 12.21
CA GLU A 72 -2.62 -3.35 12.62
C GLU A 72 -1.95 -2.84 13.91
N THR A 73 -1.75 -3.74 14.89
CA THR A 73 -1.04 -3.41 16.14
C THR A 73 0.39 -2.97 15.85
N GLU A 74 1.11 -3.73 15.02
CA GLU A 74 2.47 -3.40 14.59
C GLU A 74 2.53 -2.08 13.82
N PHE A 75 1.56 -1.85 12.93
CA PHE A 75 1.47 -0.61 12.15
C PHE A 75 1.28 0.61 13.05
N LYS A 76 0.41 0.52 14.07
CA LYS A 76 0.22 1.58 15.07
C LYS A 76 1.49 1.79 15.90
N ALA A 77 2.18 0.71 16.27
CA ALA A 77 3.42 0.77 17.04
C ALA A 77 4.58 1.44 16.29
N LYS A 78 4.58 1.40 14.94
CA LYS A 78 5.55 2.14 14.12
C LYS A 78 5.43 3.67 14.28
N GLY A 79 4.31 4.17 14.84
CA GLY A 79 4.14 5.60 15.11
C GLY A 79 4.22 6.46 13.86
N MET A 80 3.66 5.97 12.74
CA MET A 80 3.71 6.69 11.48
C MET A 80 2.98 8.03 11.62
N ASP A 81 3.60 9.09 11.10
CA ASP A 81 3.01 10.43 11.08
C ASP A 81 1.63 10.41 10.41
N GLU A 82 0.64 11.04 11.06
CA GLU A 82 -0.76 11.03 10.58
C GLU A 82 -0.85 11.63 9.17
N THR A 83 -0.10 12.70 8.88
CA THR A 83 -0.10 13.33 7.56
C THR A 83 0.43 12.38 6.47
N LYS A 84 1.49 11.64 6.77
CA LYS A 84 2.03 10.62 5.86
C LYS A 84 1.03 9.50 5.62
N MET A 85 0.33 9.06 6.67
CA MET A 85 -0.69 8.03 6.57
C MET A 85 -1.89 8.49 5.72
N GLU A 86 -2.34 9.73 5.92
CA GLU A 86 -3.39 10.31 5.09
C GLU A 86 -2.96 10.44 3.63
N GLN A 87 -1.71 10.85 3.39
CA GLN A 87 -1.19 10.97 2.05
C GLN A 87 -1.12 9.60 1.37
N LEU A 88 -0.55 8.58 2.03
CA LEU A 88 -0.54 7.20 1.57
C LEU A 88 -1.94 6.72 1.19
N TYR A 89 -2.93 6.93 2.08
CA TYR A 89 -4.30 6.56 1.78
C TYR A 89 -4.83 7.28 0.53
N LYS A 90 -4.67 8.60 0.45
CA LYS A 90 -5.19 9.41 -0.67
C LYS A 90 -4.54 9.06 -2.01
N THR A 91 -3.24 8.75 -2.02
CA THR A 91 -2.48 8.54 -3.25
C THR A 91 -2.46 7.10 -3.72
N GLU A 92 -2.46 6.13 -2.80
CA GLU A 92 -2.21 4.72 -3.14
C GLU A 92 -3.39 3.80 -2.83
N CYS A 93 -4.21 4.14 -1.82
CA CYS A 93 -5.20 3.19 -1.30
C CYS A 93 -6.65 3.53 -1.65
N LYS A 94 -6.98 4.81 -1.78
CA LYS A 94 -8.38 5.27 -1.93
C LYS A 94 -9.07 4.66 -3.15
N GLU A 95 -8.40 4.64 -4.29
CA GLU A 95 -9.01 4.10 -5.53
C GLU A 95 -9.19 2.59 -5.47
N VAL A 96 -8.27 1.89 -4.81
CA VAL A 96 -8.36 0.44 -4.60
C VAL A 96 -9.46 0.10 -3.58
N GLY A 97 -9.57 0.87 -2.50
CA GLY A 97 -10.65 0.73 -1.52
C GLY A 97 -12.03 0.96 -2.15
N GLU A 98 -12.13 1.94 -3.05
CA GLU A 98 -13.34 2.21 -3.83
C GLU A 98 -13.66 1.08 -4.82
N TYR A 99 -12.64 0.51 -5.47
CA TYR A 99 -12.80 -0.67 -6.30
C TYR A 99 -13.33 -1.85 -5.49
N LEU A 100 -12.73 -2.15 -4.34
CA LEU A 100 -13.15 -3.26 -3.49
C LEU A 100 -14.59 -3.08 -3.00
N TYR A 101 -14.94 -1.88 -2.56
CA TYR A 101 -16.31 -1.53 -2.12
C TYR A 101 -17.34 -1.76 -3.23
N LYS A 102 -17.06 -1.30 -4.45
CA LYS A 102 -17.94 -1.50 -5.61
C LYS A 102 -18.12 -2.97 -6.00
N ASN A 103 -17.12 -3.81 -5.72
CA ASN A 103 -17.16 -5.24 -6.04
C ASN A 103 -17.70 -6.10 -4.88
N GLY A 104 -18.14 -5.49 -3.78
CA GLY A 104 -18.79 -6.22 -2.68
C GLY A 104 -17.84 -7.07 -1.85
N TYR A 105 -16.54 -6.74 -1.89
CA TYR A 105 -15.65 -7.11 -0.78
C TYR A 105 -16.03 -6.31 0.47
#